data_AF-A0A2N5YZA8-F1
#
_entry.id   AF-A0A2N5YZA8-F1
#
_cell.length_a   1.000
_cell.length_b   1.000
_cell.length_c   1.000
_cell.angle_alpha   90.00
_cell.angle_beta   90.00
_cell.angle_gamma   90.00
#
_symmetry.space_group_name_H-M   'P 1'
#
loop_
_entity.id
_entity.type
_entity.pdbx_description
1 polymer ?
#
loop_
_entity_poly.entity_id
_entity_poly.type
_entity_poly.pdbx_seq_one_letter_code
_entity_poly.pdbx_strand_id
1 'polypeptide(L)'
;MIIISLISLIVAGIFIVISQFSKIKNTKLKNQLLKKEQEILIKELDYKKQDLENLAMHIVQKNDFLADIRKSFRKVKLSEGDPNKSKIKDINSKISQYFRINQEQKKFMDYIHEVNETYFNELGLKYPDLTLKEKQLCAFLNLNLSSKDIAVLNNVSERAVIMARYRMRKKLNVPKDLSIKDFLQKNES
;
A
#
# COMPACT_ATOMS: atom_id res chain seq x y z
N MET A 1 -38.90 -13.21 62.15
CA MET A 1 -39.04 -13.19 60.67
C MET A 1 -38.63 -11.86 60.05
N ILE A 2 -39.11 -10.71 60.52
CA ILE A 2 -38.81 -9.37 59.92
C ILE A 2 -37.30 -9.06 59.89
N ILE A 3 -36.59 -9.27 61.00
CA ILE A 3 -35.14 -8.99 61.10
C ILE A 3 -34.33 -9.86 60.11
N ILE A 4 -34.68 -11.14 59.98
CA ILE A 4 -34.01 -12.07 59.06
C ILE A 4 -34.23 -11.65 57.60
N SER A 5 -35.44 -11.20 57.26
CA SER A 5 -35.76 -10.66 55.94
C SER A 5 -34.94 -9.40 55.63
N LEU A 6 -34.79 -8.50 56.61
CA LEU A 6 -33.99 -7.27 56.47
C LEU A 6 -32.50 -7.58 56.24
N ILE A 7 -31.94 -8.53 56.99
CA ILE A 7 -30.55 -8.98 56.84
C ILE A 7 -30.34 -9.60 55.46
N SER A 8 -31.26 -10.47 55.01
CA SER A 8 -31.22 -11.08 53.67
C SER A 8 -31.16 -10.03 52.56
N LEU A 9 -31.96 -8.96 52.68
CA LEU A 9 -32.03 -7.87 51.71
C LEU A 9 -30.72 -7.06 51.65
N ILE A 10 -30.09 -6.82 52.80
CA ILE A 10 -28.78 -6.17 52.89
C ILE A 10 -27.71 -7.04 52.23
N VAL A 11 -27.68 -8.34 52.52
CA VAL A 11 -26.71 -9.29 51.94
C VAL A 11 -26.86 -9.36 50.42
N ALA A 12 -28.10 -9.44 49.91
CA ALA A 12 -28.38 -9.42 48.48
C ALA A 12 -27.92 -8.10 47.84
N GLY A 13 -28.15 -6.96 48.49
CA GLY A 13 -27.66 -5.65 48.03
C GLY A 13 -26.13 -5.58 47.94
N ILE A 14 -25.43 -6.03 48.98
CA ILE A 14 -23.96 -6.12 49.01
C ILE A 14 -23.44 -7.02 47.88
N PHE A 15 -24.07 -8.19 47.70
CA PHE A 15 -23.72 -9.12 46.63
C PHE A 15 -23.89 -8.48 45.24
N ILE A 16 -25.00 -7.76 45.01
CA ILE A 16 -25.23 -7.02 43.75
C ILE A 16 -24.13 -5.98 43.54
N VAL A 17 -23.79 -5.17 44.54
CA VAL A 17 -22.73 -4.15 44.43
C VAL A 17 -21.37 -4.77 44.10
N ILE A 18 -20.98 -5.86 44.77
CA ILE A 18 -19.74 -6.59 44.49
C ILE A 18 -19.73 -7.15 43.06
N SER A 19 -20.86 -7.70 42.60
CA SER A 19 -20.98 -8.23 41.24
C SER A 19 -20.84 -7.14 40.16
N GLN A 20 -21.42 -5.96 40.39
CA GLN A 20 -21.33 -4.81 39.47
C GLN A 20 -19.92 -4.23 39.44
N PHE A 21 -19.29 -4.10 40.60
CA PHE A 21 -17.91 -3.62 40.70
C PHE A 21 -16.94 -4.55 39.95
N SER A 22 -17.14 -5.87 40.07
CA SER A 22 -16.36 -6.88 39.36
C SER A 22 -16.55 -6.80 37.84
N LYS A 23 -17.79 -6.61 37.35
CA LYS A 23 -18.08 -6.41 35.92
C LYS A 23 -17.40 -5.15 35.39
N ILE A 24 -17.51 -4.01 36.09
CA ILE A 24 -16.90 -2.74 35.67
C ILE A 24 -15.37 -2.89 35.57
N LYS A 25 -14.73 -3.55 36.54
CA LYS A 25 -13.28 -3.81 36.51
C LYS A 25 -12.90 -4.70 35.31
N ASN A 26 -13.65 -5.77 35.06
CA ASN A 26 -13.42 -6.67 33.92
C ASN A 26 -13.63 -5.97 32.57
N THR A 27 -14.66 -5.14 32.42
CA THR A 27 -14.89 -4.34 31.21
C THR A 27 -13.77 -3.34 30.98
N LYS A 28 -13.31 -2.65 32.03
CA LYS A 28 -12.15 -1.74 31.92
C LYS A 28 -10.89 -2.49 31.48
N LEU A 29 -10.60 -3.64 32.07
CA LEU A 29 -9.45 -4.46 31.71
C LEU A 29 -9.55 -4.98 30.27
N LYS A 30 -10.74 -5.46 29.86
CA LYS A 30 -11.00 -5.89 28.48
C LYS A 30 -10.79 -4.75 27.48
N ASN A 31 -11.30 -3.56 27.77
CA ASN A 31 -11.10 -2.39 26.93
C ASN A 31 -9.62 -1.95 26.86
N GLN A 32 -8.86 -2.09 27.95
CA GLN A 32 -7.42 -1.82 27.94
C GLN A 32 -6.66 -2.85 27.10
N LEU A 33 -7.03 -4.13 27.17
CA LEU A 33 -6.45 -5.18 26.33
C LEU A 33 -6.75 -4.94 24.85
N LEU A 34 -8.01 -4.64 24.50
CA LEU A 34 -8.40 -4.32 23.12
C LEU A 34 -7.64 -3.09 22.59
N LYS A 35 -7.46 -2.05 23.40
CA LYS A 35 -6.65 -0.88 23.00
C LYS A 35 -5.19 -1.25 22.73
N LYS A 36 -4.58 -2.05 23.61
CA LYS A 36 -3.20 -2.52 23.39
C LYS A 36 -3.08 -3.40 22.14
N GLU A 37 -4.06 -4.27 21.91
CA GLU A 37 -4.10 -5.11 20.71
C GLU A 37 -4.22 -4.25 19.45
N GLN A 38 -5.09 -3.23 19.45
CA GLN A 38 -5.18 -2.25 18.37
C GLN A 38 -3.85 -1.51 18.14
N GLU A 39 -3.18 -1.06 19.20
CA GLU A 39 -1.87 -0.40 19.09
C GLU A 39 -0.80 -1.32 18.48
N ILE A 40 -0.80 -2.61 18.85
CA ILE A 40 0.11 -3.61 18.28
C ILE A 40 -0.17 -3.81 16.79
N LEU A 41 -1.45 -3.99 16.42
CA LEU A 41 -1.87 -4.18 15.03
C LEU A 41 -1.51 -2.97 14.15
N ILE A 42 -1.70 -1.74 14.66
CA ILE A 42 -1.31 -0.50 13.95
C ILE A 42 0.20 -0.47 13.73
N LYS A 43 1.01 -0.81 14.74
CA LYS A 43 2.47 -0.87 14.59
C LYS A 43 2.91 -1.92 13.58
N GLU A 44 2.30 -3.12 13.62
CA GLU A 44 2.61 -4.17 12.66
C GLU A 44 2.28 -3.75 11.22
N LEU A 45 1.16 -3.05 11.03
CA LEU A 45 0.77 -2.48 9.76
C LEU A 45 1.80 -1.45 9.27
N ASP A 46 2.23 -0.54 10.15
CA ASP A 46 3.25 0.47 9.84
C ASP A 46 4.59 -0.18 9.45
N TYR A 47 5.02 -1.22 10.17
CA TYR A 47 6.24 -1.97 9.82
C TYR A 47 6.12 -2.63 8.43
N LYS A 48 5.00 -3.30 8.13
CA LYS A 48 4.78 -3.91 6.81
C LYS A 48 4.74 -2.86 5.70
N LYS A 49 4.20 -1.68 5.97
CA LYS A 49 4.22 -0.55 5.03
C LYS A 49 5.64 -0.05 4.78
N GLN A 50 6.45 0.07 5.82
CA GLN A 50 7.86 0.47 5.69
C GLN A 50 8.66 -0.56 4.88
N ASP A 51 8.45 -1.84 5.10
CA ASP A 51 9.08 -2.91 4.31
C ASP A 51 8.70 -2.83 2.82
N LEU A 52 7.43 -2.51 2.54
CA LEU A 52 6.94 -2.29 1.19
C LEU A 52 7.58 -1.07 0.52
N GLU A 53 7.74 0.03 1.25
CA GLU A 53 8.45 1.23 0.76
C GLU A 53 9.92 0.92 0.47
N ASN A 54 10.60 0.17 1.35
CA ASN A 54 11.97 -0.26 1.14
C ASN A 54 12.11 -1.16 -0.09
N LEU A 55 11.20 -2.12 -0.26
CA LEU A 55 11.17 -3.00 -1.44
C LEU A 55 10.95 -2.19 -2.72
N ALA A 56 10.02 -1.23 -2.71
CA ALA A 56 9.79 -0.34 -3.84
C ALA A 56 11.07 0.46 -4.18
N MET A 57 11.73 1.01 -3.16
CA MET A 57 12.97 1.78 -3.33
C MET A 57 14.09 0.92 -3.93
N HIS A 58 14.27 -0.31 -3.46
CA HIS A 58 15.24 -1.25 -4.01
C HIS A 58 14.96 -1.57 -5.49
N ILE A 59 13.71 -1.80 -5.86
CA ILE A 59 13.31 -2.05 -7.26
C ILE A 59 13.60 -0.81 -8.12
N VAL A 60 13.24 0.38 -7.63
CA VAL A 60 13.48 1.66 -8.32
C VAL A 60 14.97 1.88 -8.57
N GLN A 61 15.81 1.78 -7.52
CA GLN A 61 17.27 1.96 -7.64
C GLN A 61 17.90 0.99 -8.65
N LYS A 62 17.49 -0.28 -8.61
CA LYS A 62 17.99 -1.29 -9.55
C LYS A 62 17.57 -0.98 -10.99
N ASN A 63 16.30 -0.60 -11.21
CA ASN A 63 15.79 -0.28 -12.54
C ASN A 63 16.45 0.98 -13.10
N ASP A 64 16.67 2.01 -12.28
CA ASP A 64 17.40 3.22 -12.66
C ASP A 64 18.84 2.89 -13.06
N PHE A 65 19.55 2.07 -12.29
CA PHE A 65 20.90 1.63 -12.62
C PHE A 65 20.97 0.88 -13.96
N LEU A 66 20.03 -0.04 -14.22
CA LEU A 66 19.94 -0.74 -15.49
C LEU A 66 19.59 0.18 -16.67
N ALA A 67 18.75 1.20 -16.44
CA ALA A 67 18.43 2.21 -17.44
C ALA A 67 19.65 3.07 -17.78
N ASP A 68 20.47 3.43 -16.79
CA ASP A 68 21.72 4.15 -16.97
C ASP A 68 22.79 3.35 -17.71
N ILE A 69 22.92 2.05 -17.39
CA ILE A 69 23.78 1.13 -18.15
C ILE A 69 23.34 1.10 -19.62
N ARG A 70 22.03 0.95 -19.87
CA ARG A 70 21.48 0.94 -21.23
C ARG A 70 21.74 2.24 -21.98
N LYS A 71 21.59 3.38 -21.29
CA LYS A 71 21.86 4.71 -21.85
C LYS A 71 23.33 4.87 -22.21
N SER A 72 24.24 4.36 -21.38
CA SER A 72 25.69 4.36 -21.65
C SER A 72 26.01 3.54 -22.89
N PHE A 73 25.45 2.33 -23.04
CA PHE A 73 25.64 1.52 -24.24
C PHE A 73 25.07 2.14 -25.52
N ARG A 74 23.96 2.87 -25.44
CA ARG A 74 23.39 3.60 -26.59
C ARG A 74 24.23 4.78 -27.05
N LYS A 75 25.04 5.37 -26.17
CA LYS A 75 25.94 6.49 -26.51
C LYS A 75 27.22 6.03 -27.22
N VAL A 76 27.55 4.73 -27.16
CA VAL A 76 28.71 4.18 -27.86
C VAL A 76 28.46 4.25 -29.37
N LYS A 77 29.18 5.14 -30.05
CA LYS A 77 29.17 5.22 -31.51
C LYS A 77 30.14 4.18 -32.05
N LEU A 78 29.63 3.22 -32.79
CA LEU A 78 30.42 2.18 -33.46
C LEU A 78 30.32 2.38 -34.97
N SER A 79 31.45 2.28 -35.64
CA SER A 79 31.55 2.30 -37.10
C SER A 79 30.79 1.12 -37.72
N GLU A 80 30.42 1.22 -38.99
CA GLU A 80 29.96 0.04 -39.73
C GLU A 80 31.08 -1.01 -39.80
N GLY A 81 30.73 -2.27 -39.55
CA GLY A 81 31.68 -3.39 -39.48
C GLY A 81 32.34 -3.64 -38.11
N ASP A 82 32.08 -2.81 -37.09
CA ASP A 82 32.69 -3.02 -35.77
C ASP A 82 32.22 -4.35 -35.14
N PRO A 83 33.15 -5.27 -34.78
CA PRO A 83 32.83 -6.58 -34.22
C PRO A 83 32.11 -6.51 -32.86
N ASN A 84 32.17 -5.37 -32.15
CA ASN A 84 31.49 -5.15 -30.89
C ASN A 84 30.04 -4.68 -31.04
N LYS A 85 29.60 -4.32 -32.25
CA LYS A 85 28.23 -3.85 -32.53
C LYS A 85 27.18 -4.92 -32.22
N SER A 86 27.46 -6.17 -32.56
CA SER A 86 26.59 -7.30 -32.24
C SER A 86 26.53 -7.56 -30.72
N LYS A 87 27.68 -7.49 -30.03
CA LYS A 87 27.77 -7.68 -28.57
C LYS A 87 27.00 -6.60 -27.80
N ILE A 88 27.12 -5.33 -28.19
CA ILE A 88 26.37 -4.23 -27.56
C ILE A 88 24.85 -4.37 -27.83
N LYS A 89 24.47 -4.83 -29.02
CA LYS A 89 23.05 -5.12 -29.33
C LYS A 89 22.52 -6.26 -28.47
N ASP A 90 23.29 -7.33 -28.27
CA ASP A 90 22.95 -8.46 -27.41
C ASP A 90 22.79 -8.03 -25.94
N ILE A 91 23.72 -7.25 -25.39
CA ILE A 91 23.62 -6.71 -24.02
C ILE A 91 22.35 -5.86 -23.87
N ASN A 92 22.07 -4.96 -24.82
CA ASN A 92 20.84 -4.16 -24.81
C ASN A 92 19.57 -5.03 -24.86
N SER A 93 19.61 -6.13 -25.63
CA SER A 93 18.51 -7.09 -25.72
C SER A 93 18.29 -7.81 -24.39
N LYS A 94 19.36 -8.33 -23.77
CA LYS A 94 19.32 -8.99 -22.45
C LYS A 94 18.81 -8.07 -21.35
N ILE A 95 19.28 -6.82 -21.30
CA ILE A 95 18.75 -5.82 -20.36
C ILE A 95 17.26 -5.57 -20.63
N SER A 96 16.85 -5.45 -21.90
CA SER A 96 15.43 -5.27 -22.25
C SER A 96 14.56 -6.48 -21.92
N GLN A 97 15.11 -7.69 -22.03
CA GLN A 97 14.44 -8.93 -21.66
C GLN A 97 14.29 -9.04 -20.14
N TYR A 98 15.32 -8.69 -19.38
CA TYR A 98 15.26 -8.64 -17.92
C TYR A 98 14.16 -7.69 -17.44
N PHE A 99 14.07 -6.49 -18.02
CA PHE A 99 12.96 -5.56 -17.77
C PHE A 99 11.57 -6.07 -18.17
N ARG A 100 11.48 -7.07 -19.05
CA ARG A 100 10.21 -7.71 -19.43
C ARG A 100 9.85 -8.87 -18.50
N ILE A 101 10.83 -9.47 -17.82
CA ILE A 101 10.62 -10.53 -16.84
C ILE A 101 10.19 -9.86 -15.53
N ASN A 102 8.91 -9.49 -15.50
CA ASN A 102 8.21 -8.78 -14.43
C ASN A 102 8.03 -9.59 -13.12
N GLN A 103 8.96 -10.48 -12.74
CA GLN A 103 8.77 -11.28 -11.52
C GLN A 103 8.79 -10.44 -10.24
N GLU A 104 9.66 -9.44 -10.14
CA GLU A 104 9.68 -8.55 -8.97
C GLU A 104 8.53 -7.56 -8.98
N GLN A 105 8.17 -7.02 -10.16
CA GLN A 105 6.98 -6.18 -10.29
C GLN A 105 5.73 -6.98 -9.92
N LYS A 106 5.63 -8.24 -10.35
CA LYS A 106 4.54 -9.15 -9.98
C LYS A 106 4.53 -9.40 -8.48
N LYS A 107 5.66 -9.75 -7.85
CA LYS A 107 5.74 -9.92 -6.38
C LYS A 107 5.34 -8.66 -5.62
N PHE A 108 5.77 -7.50 -6.10
CA PHE A 108 5.37 -6.22 -5.52
C PHE A 108 3.86 -5.98 -5.66
N MET A 109 3.28 -6.30 -6.82
CA MET A 109 1.83 -6.20 -7.04
C MET A 109 1.04 -7.19 -6.19
N ASP A 110 1.50 -8.42 -6.07
CA ASP A 110 0.88 -9.46 -5.25
C ASP A 110 0.89 -9.02 -3.78
N TYR A 111 2.02 -8.49 -3.29
CA TYR A 111 2.14 -7.98 -1.92
C TYR A 111 1.33 -6.70 -1.68
N ILE A 112 1.27 -5.78 -2.65
CA ILE A 112 0.35 -4.62 -2.59
C ILE A 112 -1.10 -5.07 -2.49
N HIS A 113 -1.49 -6.10 -3.24
CA HIS A 113 -2.84 -6.65 -3.19
C HIS A 113 -3.13 -7.27 -1.83
N GLU A 114 -2.19 -8.00 -1.25
CA GLU A 114 -2.32 -8.62 0.07
C GLU A 114 -2.46 -7.56 1.17
N VAL A 115 -1.60 -6.54 1.19
CA VAL A 115 -1.65 -5.48 2.21
C VAL A 115 -2.86 -4.56 2.04
N ASN A 116 -3.39 -4.41 0.82
CA ASN A 116 -4.48 -3.48 0.52
C ASN A 116 -5.78 -4.19 0.07
N GLU A 117 -6.00 -5.45 0.42
CA GLU A 117 -7.14 -6.22 -0.10
C GLU A 117 -8.49 -5.52 0.16
N THR A 118 -8.70 -5.08 1.41
CA THR A 118 -9.89 -4.32 1.82
C THR A 118 -10.05 -3.04 1.01
N TYR A 119 -8.95 -2.29 0.81
CA TYR A 119 -8.96 -1.06 0.03
C TYR A 119 -9.31 -1.31 -1.45
N PHE A 120 -8.77 -2.36 -2.07
CA PHE A 120 -9.12 -2.73 -3.45
C PHE A 120 -10.60 -3.12 -3.59
N ASN A 121 -11.16 -3.79 -2.59
CA ASN A 121 -12.58 -4.14 -2.54
C ASN A 121 -13.45 -2.89 -2.42
N GLU A 122 -13.12 -1.98 -1.51
CA GLU A 122 -13.82 -0.69 -1.34
C GLU A 122 -13.75 0.19 -2.60
N LEU A 123 -12.57 0.30 -3.22
CA LEU A 123 -12.39 0.96 -4.52
C LEU A 123 -13.26 0.33 -5.60
N GLY A 124 -13.37 -1.00 -5.61
CA GLY A 124 -14.21 -1.72 -6.56
C GLY A 124 -15.70 -1.44 -6.40
N LEU A 125 -16.16 -1.31 -5.16
CA LEU A 125 -17.55 -0.98 -4.85
C LEU A 125 -17.87 0.49 -5.16
N LYS A 126 -16.97 1.41 -4.78
CA LYS A 126 -17.20 2.86 -4.88
C LYS A 126 -16.94 3.41 -6.29
N TYR A 127 -16.00 2.80 -7.03
CA TYR A 127 -15.60 3.24 -8.36
C TYR A 127 -15.49 2.04 -9.33
N PRO A 128 -16.64 1.44 -9.72
CA PRO A 128 -16.66 0.24 -10.56
C PRO A 128 -16.05 0.46 -11.95
N ASP A 129 -16.05 1.70 -12.47
CA ASP A 129 -15.51 2.06 -13.79
C ASP A 129 -13.97 2.16 -13.84
N LEU A 130 -13.29 1.97 -12.70
CA LEU A 130 -11.84 1.90 -12.67
C LEU A 130 -11.37 0.56 -13.20
N THR A 131 -10.49 0.62 -14.19
CA THR A 131 -9.77 -0.56 -14.69
C THR A 131 -8.81 -1.07 -13.61
N LEU A 132 -8.39 -2.34 -13.72
CA LEU A 132 -7.40 -2.92 -12.82
C LEU A 132 -6.13 -2.06 -12.71
N LYS A 133 -5.61 -1.55 -13.84
CA LYS A 133 -4.42 -0.66 -13.85
C LYS A 133 -4.65 0.67 -13.13
N GLU A 134 -5.86 1.21 -13.15
CA GLU A 134 -6.19 2.44 -12.43
C GLU A 134 -6.35 2.18 -10.91
N LYS A 135 -6.88 1.02 -10.50
CA LYS A 135 -6.89 0.61 -9.09
C LYS A 135 -5.47 0.40 -8.56
N GLN A 136 -4.60 -0.22 -9.35
CA GLN A 136 -3.17 -0.35 -9.04
C GLN A 136 -2.48 1.02 -8.92
N LEU A 137 -2.82 1.97 -9.79
CA LEU A 137 -2.33 3.34 -9.69
C LEU A 137 -2.80 4.03 -8.40
N CYS A 138 -4.03 3.81 -7.94
CA CYS A 138 -4.52 4.31 -6.66
C CYS A 138 -3.71 3.74 -5.48
N ALA A 139 -3.39 2.45 -5.51
CA ALA A 139 -2.56 1.81 -4.49
C ALA A 139 -1.15 2.41 -4.43
N PHE A 140 -0.48 2.59 -5.58
CA PHE A 140 0.83 3.25 -5.61
C PHE A 140 0.80 4.68 -5.05
N LEU A 141 -0.26 5.44 -5.31
CA LEU A 141 -0.41 6.78 -4.76
C LEU A 141 -0.67 6.78 -3.25
N ASN A 142 -1.36 5.77 -2.71
CA ASN A 142 -1.55 5.63 -1.26
C ASN A 142 -0.23 5.31 -0.53
N LEU A 143 0.71 4.66 -1.24
CA LEU A 143 2.09 4.43 -0.81
C LEU A 143 3.02 5.63 -1.04
N ASN A 144 2.49 6.83 -1.31
CA ASN A 144 3.28 8.05 -1.56
C ASN A 144 4.28 7.97 -2.72
N LEU A 145 4.15 7.01 -3.64
CA LEU A 145 5.08 6.92 -4.77
C LEU A 145 4.88 8.08 -5.76
N SER A 146 5.97 8.69 -6.18
CA SER A 146 5.93 9.77 -7.17
C SER A 146 5.63 9.21 -8.58
N SER A 147 5.23 10.07 -9.52
CA SER A 147 5.01 9.63 -10.91
C SER A 147 6.28 9.09 -11.57
N LYS A 148 7.45 9.57 -11.12
CA LYS A 148 8.75 9.06 -11.54
C LYS A 148 8.97 7.64 -11.00
N ASP A 149 8.76 7.41 -9.70
CA ASP A 149 8.97 6.10 -9.07
C ASP A 149 8.03 5.04 -9.66
N ILE A 150 6.76 5.40 -9.85
CA ILE A 150 5.78 4.52 -10.50
C ILE A 150 6.20 4.18 -11.93
N ALA A 151 6.77 5.13 -12.67
CA ALA A 151 7.21 4.91 -14.04
C ALA A 151 8.39 3.95 -14.10
N VAL A 152 9.37 4.12 -13.22
CA VAL A 152 10.52 3.23 -13.06
C VAL A 152 10.06 1.84 -12.66
N LEU A 153 9.14 1.74 -11.70
CA LEU A 153 8.60 0.47 -11.21
C LEU A 153 7.80 -0.29 -12.28
N ASN A 154 7.09 0.43 -13.15
CA ASN A 154 6.30 -0.15 -14.22
C ASN A 154 7.02 -0.23 -15.58
N ASN A 155 8.29 0.19 -15.64
CA ASN A 155 9.07 0.27 -16.87
C ASN A 155 8.32 1.01 -18.01
N VAL A 156 7.73 2.16 -17.66
CA VAL A 156 7.04 3.05 -18.59
C VAL A 156 7.65 4.45 -18.53
N SER A 157 7.25 5.34 -19.45
CA SER A 157 7.65 6.74 -19.32
C SER A 157 6.90 7.42 -18.17
N GLU A 158 7.56 8.35 -17.48
CA GLU A 158 6.92 9.22 -16.48
C GLU A 158 5.70 9.94 -17.04
N ARG A 159 5.78 10.39 -18.31
CA ARG A 159 4.66 11.03 -19.01
C ARG A 159 3.45 10.10 -19.12
N ALA A 160 3.65 8.79 -19.32
CA ALA A 160 2.54 7.83 -19.35
C ALA A 160 1.83 7.75 -17.99
N VAL A 161 2.58 7.79 -16.89
CA VAL A 161 2.02 7.82 -15.52
C VAL A 161 1.28 9.11 -15.25
N ILE A 162 1.84 10.26 -15.62
CA ILE A 162 1.17 11.57 -15.48
C ILE A 162 -0.17 11.57 -16.22
N MET A 163 -0.21 11.05 -17.45
CA MET A 163 -1.45 10.94 -18.23
C MET A 163 -2.44 9.96 -17.61
N ALA A 164 -1.97 8.86 -17.02
CA ALA A 164 -2.82 7.93 -16.28
C ALA A 164 -3.45 8.60 -15.05
N ARG A 165 -2.67 9.36 -14.26
CA ARG A 165 -3.18 10.14 -13.11
C ARG A 165 -4.21 11.17 -13.55
N TYR A 166 -3.99 11.85 -14.68
CA TYR A 166 -4.96 12.80 -15.24
C TYR A 166 -6.30 12.15 -15.59
N ARG A 167 -6.28 11.02 -16.29
CA ARG A 167 -7.51 10.27 -16.63
C ARG A 167 -8.24 9.78 -15.38
N MET A 168 -7.47 9.26 -14.42
CA MET A 168 -8.00 8.75 -13.17
C MET A 168 -8.65 9.87 -12.33
N ARG A 169 -8.03 11.05 -12.25
CA ARG A 169 -8.64 12.24 -11.61
C ARG A 169 -10.01 12.58 -12.19
N LYS A 170 -10.18 12.50 -13.51
CA LYS A 170 -11.48 12.73 -14.15
C LYS A 170 -12.51 11.67 -13.76
N LYS A 171 -12.14 10.38 -13.76
CA LYS A 171 -13.04 9.28 -13.37
C LYS A 171 -13.47 9.36 -11.90
N LEU A 172 -12.53 9.70 -11.02
CA LEU A 172 -12.76 9.90 -9.59
C LEU A 172 -13.41 11.24 -9.25
N ASN A 173 -13.58 12.12 -10.25
CA ASN A 173 -14.09 13.47 -10.11
C ASN A 173 -13.35 14.30 -9.03
N VAL A 174 -12.02 14.14 -8.94
CA VAL A 174 -11.21 14.82 -7.91
C VAL A 174 -11.05 16.30 -8.25
N PRO A 175 -11.33 17.23 -7.31
CA PRO A 175 -11.07 18.65 -7.48
C PRO A 175 -9.61 18.95 -7.84
N LYS A 176 -9.36 20.08 -8.53
CA LYS A 176 -8.02 20.43 -9.04
C LYS A 176 -7.05 20.78 -7.92
N ASP A 177 -7.57 21.41 -6.89
CA ASP A 177 -6.91 21.86 -5.65
C ASP A 177 -6.61 20.72 -4.67
N LEU A 178 -7.30 19.58 -4.81
CA LEU A 178 -7.10 18.41 -3.94
C LEU A 178 -6.22 17.37 -4.63
N SER A 179 -5.19 16.88 -3.94
CA SER A 179 -4.40 15.77 -4.49
C SER A 179 -5.25 14.49 -4.54
N ILE A 180 -5.00 13.63 -5.54
CA ILE A 180 -5.72 12.36 -5.65
C ILE A 180 -5.52 11.50 -4.39
N LYS A 181 -4.33 11.55 -3.79
CA LYS A 181 -4.04 10.85 -2.55
C LYS A 181 -4.94 11.35 -1.40
N ASP A 182 -4.98 12.66 -1.18
CA ASP A 182 -5.77 13.23 -0.07
C ASP A 182 -7.27 12.96 -0.28
N PHE A 183 -7.73 12.98 -1.54
CA PHE A 183 -9.09 12.60 -1.88
C PHE A 183 -9.42 11.14 -1.55
N LEU A 184 -8.49 10.22 -1.82
CA LEU A 184 -8.66 8.80 -1.53
C LEU A 184 -8.67 8.56 -0.01
N GLN A 185 -7.71 9.13 0.73
CA GLN A 185 -7.62 8.98 2.19
C GLN A 185 -8.83 9.54 2.93
N LYS A 186 -9.37 10.68 2.49
CA LYS A 186 -10.57 11.28 3.09
C LYS A 186 -11.85 10.45 2.85
N ASN A 187 -11.80 9.51 1.91
CA ASN A 187 -12.92 8.67 1.49
C ASN A 187 -12.81 7.22 2.00
N GLU A 188 -11.74 6.88 2.72
CA GLU A 188 -11.50 5.63 3.47
C GLU A 188 -12.00 5.71 4.93
N SER A 189 -12.45 6.89 5.40
CA SER A 189 -12.97 7.12 6.76
C SER A 189 -14.48 6.97 6.88
#